data_AF-A0A5Z6NAX8-F1
#
_entry.id   AF-A0A5Z6NAX8-F1
#
_cell.length_a   1.000
_cell.length_b   1.000
_cell.length_c   1.000
_cell.angle_alpha   90.00
_cell.angle_beta   90.00
_cell.angle_gamma   90.00
#
_symmetry.space_group_name_H-M   'P 1'
#
loop_
_entity.id
_entity.type
_entity.pdbx_description
1 polymer ?
#
loop_
_entity_poly.entity_id
_entity_poly.type
_entity_poly.pdbx_seq_one_letter_code
_entity_poly.pdbx_strand_id
1 'polypeptide(L)'
;MKFKSIAKTVFLFALLTSAGFATGKNVNVEFDKGQNSARYSGVIKGYDYDTYNFQARKGQKVHVSISNEGADTYLFGPGISDSVDLS
;
A
#
# COMPACT_ATOMS: atom_id res chain seq x y z
N MET A 1 29.91 -48.48 -29.90
CA MET A 1 28.71 -48.02 -30.61
C MET A 1 28.29 -46.68 -29.99
N LYS A 2 28.18 -45.62 -30.78
CA LYS A 2 27.91 -44.24 -30.34
C LYS A 2 26.42 -44.07 -30.03
N PHE A 3 26.05 -43.67 -28.81
CA PHE A 3 24.76 -43.03 -28.54
C PHE A 3 25.01 -41.57 -28.18
N LYS A 4 24.71 -40.70 -29.14
CA LYS A 4 24.73 -39.24 -28.99
C LYS A 4 23.56 -38.80 -28.11
N SER A 5 23.85 -37.86 -27.21
CA SER A 5 23.05 -36.68 -26.87
C SER A 5 21.54 -36.88 -26.67
N ILE A 6 21.05 -36.71 -25.42
CA ILE A 6 19.81 -35.97 -25.13
C ILE A 6 19.88 -35.45 -23.68
N ALA A 7 19.49 -34.18 -23.53
CA ALA A 7 19.02 -33.52 -22.31
C ALA A 7 20.05 -33.09 -21.25
N LYS A 8 20.73 -31.98 -21.56
CA LYS A 8 20.89 -30.89 -20.59
C LYS A 8 19.50 -30.53 -20.03
N THR A 9 19.15 -30.98 -18.83
CA THR A 9 18.02 -30.40 -18.10
C THR A 9 18.58 -29.71 -16.87
N VAL A 10 19.09 -28.50 -17.09
CA VAL A 10 19.24 -27.52 -16.01
C VAL A 10 17.82 -27.21 -15.57
N PHE A 11 17.37 -27.81 -14.47
CA PHE A 11 16.12 -27.43 -13.82
C PHE A 11 16.37 -26.11 -13.08
N LEU A 12 16.52 -25.03 -13.85
CA LEU A 12 16.51 -23.67 -13.31
C LEU A 12 15.05 -23.34 -13.03
N PHE A 13 14.56 -23.77 -11.86
CA PHE A 13 13.34 -23.23 -11.28
C PHE A 13 13.68 -21.79 -10.89
N ALA A 14 13.64 -20.90 -11.88
CA ALA A 14 13.65 -19.47 -11.62
C ALA A 14 12.49 -19.24 -10.66
N LEU A 15 12.80 -18.79 -9.44
CA LEU A 15 11.80 -18.25 -8.53
C LEU A 15 11.07 -17.14 -9.30
N LEU A 16 9.94 -17.47 -9.91
CA LEU A 16 8.89 -16.51 -10.17
C LEU A 16 8.34 -16.18 -8.78
N THR A 17 9.09 -15.38 -8.01
CA THR A 17 8.49 -14.55 -6.97
C THR A 17 7.52 -13.64 -7.71
N SER A 18 6.25 -14.05 -7.78
CA SER A 18 5.18 -13.13 -8.10
C SER A 18 5.30 -12.00 -7.09
N ALA A 19 5.83 -10.86 -7.51
CA ALA A 19 5.72 -9.64 -6.74
C ALA A 19 4.22 -9.36 -6.66
N GLY A 20 3.58 -9.84 -5.59
CA GLY A 20 2.20 -9.52 -5.28
C GLY A 20 2.19 -8.04 -4.93
N PHE A 21 1.86 -7.21 -5.90
CA PHE A 21 1.62 -5.79 -5.62
C PHE A 21 0.40 -5.73 -4.72
N ALA A 22 0.53 -5.03 -3.59
CA ALA A 22 -0.58 -4.70 -2.71
C ALA A 22 -1.69 -4.05 -3.54
N THR A 23 -2.89 -4.61 -3.49
CA THR A 23 -4.03 -4.21 -4.33
C THR A 23 -5.17 -3.60 -3.50
N GLY A 24 -4.84 -2.85 -2.46
CA GLY A 24 -5.85 -2.12 -1.69
C GLY A 24 -6.43 -0.94 -2.45
N LYS A 25 -7.45 -0.30 -1.87
CA LYS A 25 -8.18 0.77 -2.55
C LYS A 25 -7.34 2.04 -2.66
N ASN A 26 -7.64 2.87 -3.65
CA ASN A 26 -7.08 4.20 -3.79
C ASN A 26 -8.21 5.22 -3.84
N VAL A 27 -8.29 6.06 -2.82
CA VAL A 27 -9.40 7.00 -2.60
C VAL A 27 -8.86 8.42 -2.56
N ASN A 28 -9.45 9.31 -3.35
CA ASN A 28 -9.27 10.74 -3.15
C ASN A 28 -10.24 11.20 -2.06
N VAL A 29 -9.70 11.77 -0.99
CA VAL A 29 -10.49 12.24 0.14
C VAL A 29 -11.23 13.51 -0.27
N GLU A 30 -12.54 13.49 -0.05
CA GLU A 30 -13.42 14.62 -0.29
C GLU A 30 -14.17 14.92 1.00
N PHE A 31 -14.24 16.21 1.36
CA PHE A 31 -15.05 16.68 2.47
C PHE A 31 -16.32 17.29 1.94
N ASP A 32 -17.45 16.97 2.59
CA ASP A 32 -18.71 17.65 2.31
C ASP A 32 -18.55 19.16 2.53
N LYS A 33 -19.34 19.94 1.78
CA LYS A 33 -19.24 21.41 1.83
C LYS A 33 -19.41 21.92 3.27
N GLY A 34 -18.39 22.64 3.74
CA GLY A 34 -18.35 23.21 5.09
C GLY A 34 -17.82 22.27 6.17
N GLN A 35 -17.45 21.03 5.82
CA GLN A 35 -16.82 20.08 6.73
C GLN A 35 -15.30 20.07 6.58
N ASN A 36 -14.61 19.54 7.59
CA ASN A 36 -13.15 19.42 7.67
C ASN A 36 -12.69 17.98 7.93
N SER A 37 -13.60 17.01 7.82
CA SER A 37 -13.35 15.60 8.05
C SER A 37 -14.22 14.76 7.13
N ALA A 38 -13.75 13.57 6.80
CA ALA A 38 -14.53 12.52 6.13
C ALA A 38 -14.32 11.19 6.85
N ARG A 39 -15.27 10.28 6.66
CA ARG A 39 -15.23 8.93 7.23
C ARG A 39 -15.30 7.90 6.12
N TYR A 40 -14.41 6.92 6.21
CA TYR A 40 -14.36 5.79 5.28
C TYR A 40 -14.34 4.48 6.06
N SER A 41 -14.70 3.40 5.38
CA SER A 41 -14.55 2.03 5.89
C SER A 41 -13.85 1.16 4.85
N GLY A 42 -13.26 0.06 5.31
CA GLY A 42 -12.54 -0.87 4.44
C GLY A 42 -12.00 -2.06 5.21
N VAL A 43 -11.51 -3.04 4.46
CA VAL A 43 -10.84 -4.22 4.98
C VAL A 43 -9.61 -4.47 4.11
N ILE A 44 -8.44 -4.45 4.71
CA ILE A 44 -7.18 -4.83 4.08
C ILE A 44 -6.89 -6.31 4.39
N LYS A 45 -6.21 -7.03 3.49
CA LYS A 45 -5.89 -8.45 3.63
C LYS A 45 -4.45 -8.72 3.24
N GLY A 46 -3.77 -9.59 4.00
CA GLY A 46 -2.38 -9.95 3.70
C GLY A 46 -1.48 -8.73 3.65
N TYR A 47 -0.85 -8.48 2.50
CA TYR A 47 0.05 -7.36 2.27
C TYR A 47 -0.63 -6.14 1.62
N ASP A 48 -1.95 -6.17 1.45
CA ASP A 48 -2.69 -5.05 0.87
C ASP A 48 -2.72 -3.84 1.82
N TYR A 49 -2.74 -2.65 1.23
CA TYR A 49 -2.94 -1.39 1.97
C TYR A 49 -3.87 -0.47 1.19
N ASP A 50 -4.72 0.25 1.92
CA ASP A 50 -5.62 1.25 1.37
C ASP A 50 -4.92 2.62 1.38
N THR A 51 -4.97 3.36 0.28
CA THR A 51 -4.40 4.71 0.15
C THR A 51 -5.50 5.75 0.11
N TYR A 52 -5.39 6.77 0.97
CA TYR A 52 -6.30 7.92 1.01
C TYR A 52 -5.53 9.20 0.72
N ASN A 53 -5.72 9.76 -0.47
CA ASN A 53 -5.01 10.93 -0.97
C ASN A 53 -5.79 12.20 -0.65
N PHE A 54 -5.15 13.20 -0.06
CA PHE A 54 -5.74 14.51 0.18
C PHE A 54 -4.75 15.62 -0.15
N GLN A 55 -5.27 16.81 -0.44
CA GLN A 55 -4.47 18.00 -0.62
C GLN A 55 -4.61 18.91 0.60
N ALA A 56 -3.48 19.44 1.07
CA ALA A 56 -3.43 20.37 2.18
C ALA A 56 -2.37 21.45 1.92
N ARG A 57 -2.52 22.57 2.60
CA ARG A 57 -1.53 23.65 2.66
C ARG A 57 -0.60 23.42 3.85
N LYS A 58 0.66 23.84 3.68
CA LYS A 58 1.65 23.82 4.77
C LYS A 58 1.09 24.51 6.02
N GLY A 59 1.18 23.83 7.17
CA GLY A 59 0.70 24.32 8.46
C GLY A 59 -0.73 23.91 8.83
N GLN A 60 -1.51 23.35 7.90
CA GLN A 60 -2.77 22.68 8.27
C GLN A 60 -2.47 21.42 9.10
N LYS A 61 -3.35 21.12 10.06
CA LYS A 61 -3.21 19.98 10.95
C LYS A 61 -4.07 18.83 10.44
N VAL A 62 -3.48 17.64 10.39
CA VAL A 62 -4.18 16.38 10.09
C VAL A 62 -4.33 15.59 11.38
N HIS A 63 -5.48 14.94 11.55
CA HIS A 63 -5.73 13.97 12.60
C HIS A 63 -6.43 12.77 11.96
N VAL A 64 -5.94 11.57 12.25
CA VAL A 64 -6.49 10.31 11.76
C VAL A 64 -6.90 9.49 12.98
N SER A 65 -8.08 8.88 12.92
CA SER A 65 -8.56 7.97 13.93
C SER A 65 -9.07 6.72 13.25
N ILE A 66 -8.54 5.57 13.67
CA ILE A 66 -8.91 4.25 13.16
C ILE A 66 -9.54 3.44 14.29
N SER A 67 -10.61 2.70 13.98
CA SER A 67 -11.35 1.94 14.99
C SER A 67 -10.73 0.58 15.33
N ASN A 68 -9.71 0.16 14.59
CA ASN A 68 -9.05 -1.13 14.76
C ASN A 68 -7.59 -0.88 15.14
N GLU A 69 -7.21 -1.26 16.36
CA GLU A 69 -5.85 -1.08 16.90
C GLU A 69 -4.79 -1.91 16.15
N GLY A 70 -5.19 -2.95 15.41
CA GLY A 70 -4.29 -3.76 14.59
C GLY A 70 -4.05 -3.20 13.18
N ALA A 71 -4.57 -2.01 12.87
CA ALA A 71 -4.36 -1.35 11.60
C ALA A 71 -3.57 -0.06 11.80
N ASP A 72 -2.34 -0.05 11.31
CA ASP A 72 -1.46 1.11 11.42
C ASP A 72 -1.83 2.20 10.41
N THR A 73 -1.52 3.45 10.74
CA THR A 73 -1.74 4.58 9.83
C THR A 73 -0.45 5.36 9.58
N TYR A 74 0.03 5.34 8.34
CA TYR A 74 1.25 6.03 7.93
C TYR A 74 0.95 7.15 6.93
N LEU A 75 1.59 8.30 7.15
CA LEU A 75 1.50 9.46 6.27
C LEU A 75 2.76 9.61 5.43
N PHE A 76 2.54 9.76 4.12
CA PHE A 76 3.55 10.07 3.13
C PHE A 76 3.21 11.42 2.49
N GLY A 77 4.23 12.16 2.03
CA GLY A 77 3.98 13.39 1.30
C GLY A 77 5.21 14.29 1.13
N PRO A 78 5.06 15.41 0.42
CA PRO A 78 6.14 16.36 0.21
C PRO A 78 6.72 16.87 1.53
N GLY A 79 8.04 16.79 1.68
CA GLY A 79 8.74 17.21 2.90
C GLY A 79 8.80 16.16 4.02
N ILE A 80 8.25 14.95 3.80
CA ILE A 80 8.45 13.77 4.64
C ILE A 80 9.45 12.86 3.91
N SER A 81 10.55 12.50 4.56
CA SER A 81 11.64 11.71 3.93
C SER A 81 11.28 10.25 3.69
N ASP A 82 10.47 9.67 4.57
CA ASP A 82 9.99 8.29 4.46
C ASP A 82 8.50 8.26 4.80
N SER A 83 8.15 8.14 6.07
CA SER A 83 6.77 8.20 6.55
C SER A 83 6.68 8.77 7.96
N VAL A 84 5.47 9.12 8.38
CA VAL A 84 5.14 9.47 9.77
C VAL A 84 4.00 8.57 10.23
N ASP A 85 4.21 7.87 11.34
CA ASP A 85 3.15 7.11 12.02
C ASP A 85 2.17 8.07 12.70
N LEU A 86 0.87 7.89 12.45
CA LEU A 86 -0.23 8.71 12.96
C LEU A 86 -1.14 7.97 13.94
N SER A 87 -0.80 6.72 14.27
CA SER A 87 -1.59 5.81 15.11
C SER A 87 -1.67 6.26 16.58
#